data_AF-A0A1I4UJY2-F1
#
_entry.id   AF-A0A1I4UJY2-F1
#
_cell.length_a   1.000
_cell.length_b   1.000
_cell.length_c   1.000
_cell.angle_alpha   90.00
_cell.angle_beta   90.00
_cell.angle_gamma   90.00
#
_symmetry.space_group_name_H-M   'P 1'
#
loop_
_entity.id
_entity.type
_entity.pdbx_description
1 polymer ?
#
loop_
_entity_poly.entity_id
_entity_poly.type
_entity_poly.pdbx_seq_one_letter_code
_entity_poly.pdbx_strand_id
1 'polypeptide(L)' 'MSRPPIVRRVNGRTLVDRSSLARLTGRSVHTIRGACPVADRDRTGRPLYDAQQCAQILATTTRRSGSRRHLTASATSA' A
#
# COMPACT_ATOMS: atom_id res chain seq x y z
N MET A 1 16.72 -2.31 15.83
CA MET A 1 15.66 -3.09 16.50
C MET A 1 14.51 -3.34 15.53
N SER A 2 14.33 -4.58 15.05
CA SER A 2 13.21 -4.96 14.17
C SER A 2 11.97 -5.15 15.04
N ARG A 3 10.98 -4.28 14.88
CA ARG A 3 9.75 -4.28 15.70
C ARG A 3 8.95 -5.57 15.41
N PRO A 4 8.40 -6.25 16.43
CA PRO A 4 7.59 -7.43 16.20
C PRO A 4 6.37 -7.06 15.33
N PRO A 5 6.01 -7.88 14.34
CA PRO A 5 4.86 -7.64 13.49
C PRO A 5 3.60 -7.62 14.34
N ILE A 6 2.81 -6.55 14.24
CA ILE A 6 1.53 -6.48 14.95
C ILE A 6 0.51 -7.20 14.08
N VAL A 7 0.17 -8.43 14.45
CA VAL A 7 -0.90 -9.20 13.82
C VAL A 7 -2.06 -9.28 14.81
N ARG A 8 -3.10 -8.47 14.61
CA ARG A 8 -4.36 -8.60 15.37
C ARG A 8 -5.38 -9.33 14.52
N ARG A 9 -5.95 -10.41 15.04
CA ARG A 9 -7.14 -11.04 14.46
C ARG A 9 -8.37 -10.43 15.12
N VAL A 10 -9.20 -9.73 14.34
CA VAL A 10 -10.45 -9.13 14.81
C VAL A 10 -11.57 -9.63 13.91
N ASN A 11 -12.55 -10.34 14.45
CA ASN A 11 -13.71 -10.85 13.70
C ASN A 11 -13.33 -11.62 12.41
N GLY A 12 -12.29 -12.46 12.50
CA GLY A 12 -11.76 -13.23 11.35
C GLY A 12 -10.87 -12.43 10.38
N ARG A 13 -10.72 -11.12 10.58
CA ARG A 13 -9.86 -10.26 9.76
C ARG A 13 -8.46 -10.18 10.33
N THR A 14 -7.46 -10.28 9.46
CA THR A 14 -6.05 -10.17 9.83
C THR A 14 -5.58 -8.74 9.64
N LEU A 15 -5.53 -8.00 10.73
CA LEU A 15 -5.07 -6.61 10.77
C LEU A 15 -3.57 -6.56 11.04
N VAL A 16 -2.85 -5.89 10.16
CA VAL A 16 -1.39 -5.78 10.20
C VAL A 16 -0.91 -4.35 10.09
N ASP A 17 0.25 -4.07 10.66
CA ASP A 17 0.92 -2.80 10.45
C ASP A 17 1.44 -2.66 9.00
N ARG A 18 1.68 -1.42 8.57
CA ARG A 18 2.12 -1.10 7.21
C ARG A 18 3.41 -1.82 6.80
N SER A 19 4.37 -1.96 7.72
CA SER A 19 5.66 -2.58 7.43
C SER A 19 5.53 -4.08 7.24
N SER A 20 4.71 -4.72 8.07
CA SER A 20 4.35 -6.14 7.91
C SER A 20 3.61 -6.37 6.60
N LEU A 21 2.66 -5.50 6.24
CA LEU A 21 1.93 -5.61 4.97
C LEU A 21 2.85 -5.45 3.75
N ALA A 22 3.85 -4.57 3.83
CA ALA A 22 4.87 -4.40 2.79
C ALA A 22 5.70 -5.67 2.58
N ARG A 23 6.10 -6.34 3.67
CA ARG A 23 6.82 -7.61 3.62
C ARG A 23 5.96 -8.74 3.04
N LEU A 24 4.68 -8.82 3.43
CA LEU A 24 3.75 -9.85 2.96
C LEU A 24 3.38 -9.71 1.48
N THR A 25 3.17 -8.47 1.02
CA THR A 25 2.71 -8.20 -0.35
C THR A 25 3.84 -7.96 -1.34
N GLY A 26 5.08 -7.82 -0.85
CA GLY A 26 6.23 -7.40 -1.66
C GLY A 26 6.11 -5.99 -2.25
N ARG A 27 5.18 -5.17 -1.74
CA ARG A 27 4.94 -3.79 -2.21
C ARG A 27 5.58 -2.77 -1.27
N SER A 28 5.91 -1.60 -1.82
CA SER A 28 6.48 -0.53 -1.01
C SER A 28 5.46 0.02 -0.01
N VAL A 29 5.93 0.50 1.15
CA VAL A 29 5.09 1.18 2.15
C VAL A 29 4.39 2.41 1.58
N HIS A 30 4.98 3.06 0.57
CA HIS A 30 4.39 4.21 -0.11
C HIS A 30 3.19 3.78 -0.98
N THR A 31 3.34 2.68 -1.73
CA THR A 31 2.25 2.09 -2.51
C THR A 31 1.08 1.70 -1.62
N ILE A 32 1.36 1.03 -0.50
CA ILE A 32 0.33 0.63 0.47
C ILE A 32 -0.41 1.85 1.01
N ARG A 33 0.30 2.92 1.37
CA ARG A 33 -0.30 4.15 1.90
C ARG A 33 -1.21 4.86 0.89
N GLY A 34 -0.92 4.75 -0.41
CA GLY A 34 -1.72 5.38 -1.46
C GLY A 34 -2.89 4.52 -1.96
N ALA A 35 -2.77 3.20 -1.90
CA ALA A 35 -3.76 2.27 -2.46
C ALA A 35 -4.70 1.67 -1.41
N CYS A 36 -4.18 1.38 -0.21
CA CYS A 36 -4.92 0.60 0.78
C CYS A 36 -5.62 1.48 1.82
N PRO A 37 -6.91 1.25 2.12
CA PRO A 37 -7.61 1.93 3.19
C PRO A 37 -7.11 1.46 4.57
N VAL A 38 -7.16 2.37 5.54
CA VAL A 38 -6.91 2.03 6.95
C VAL A 38 -8.15 1.35 7.50
N ALA A 39 -7.99 0.10 7.97
CA ALA A 39 -9.09 -0.69 8.49
C ALA A 39 -9.37 -0.40 9.96
N ASP A 40 -8.32 -0.14 10.75
CA ASP A 40 -8.43 0.17 12.18
C ASP A 40 -7.21 0.98 12.65
N ARG A 41 -7.22 1.42 13.91
CA ARG A 41 -6.05 1.97 14.58
C ARG A 41 -5.77 1.19 15.86
N ASP A 42 -4.49 0.93 16.11
CA ASP A 42 -4.04 0.35 17.37
C ASP A 42 -4.24 1.33 18.54
N ARG A 43 -4.12 0.86 19.79
CA ARG A 43 -4.23 1.68 21.01
C ARG A 43 -3.29 2.89 21.04
N THR A 44 -2.21 2.82 20.26
CA THR A 44 -1.23 3.91 20.08
C THR A 44 -1.58 4.88 18.93
N GLY A 45 -2.76 4.74 18.31
CA GLY A 45 -3.21 5.54 17.17
C GLY A 45 -2.62 5.12 15.83
N ARG A 46 -1.88 4.01 15.77
CA ARG A 46 -1.20 3.56 14.55
C ARG A 46 -2.15 2.90 13.56
N PRO A 47 -2.08 3.21 12.26
CA PRO A 47 -2.97 2.62 11.27
C PRO A 47 -2.66 1.12 11.08
N LEU A 48 -3.71 0.32 11.17
CA LEU A 48 -3.75 -1.09 10.86
C LEU A 48 -4.51 -1.30 9.55
N TYR A 49 -4.03 -2.26 8.77
CA TYR A 49 -4.54 -2.57 7.43
C TYR A 49 -5.04 -4.00 7.41
N ASP A 50 -6.17 -4.24 6.76
CA ASP A 50 -6.66 -5.59 6.52
C ASP A 50 -5.81 -6.24 5.41
N ALA A 51 -5.08 -7.30 5.76
CA ALA A 51 -4.16 -7.97 4.83
C ALA A 51 -4.88 -8.53 3.59
N GLN A 52 -6.09 -9.07 3.76
CA GLN A 52 -6.84 -9.72 2.69
C GLN A 52 -7.43 -8.68 1.72
N GLN A 53 -8.04 -7.64 2.27
CA GLN A 53 -8.57 -6.53 1.46
C GLN A 53 -7.44 -5.82 0.70
N CYS A 54 -6.32 -5.55 1.38
CA CYS A 54 -5.17 -4.91 0.75
C CYS A 54 -4.56 -5.79 -0.36
N ALA A 55 -4.48 -7.11 -0.18
CA ALA A 55 -3.99 -8.02 -1.21
C ALA A 55 -4.87 -7.94 -2.47
N GLN A 56 -6.20 -7.89 -2.32
CA GLN A 56 -7.12 -7.74 -3.46
C GLN A 56 -6.94 -6.40 -4.19
N ILE A 57 -6.84 -5.29 -3.45
CA ILE A 57 -6.63 -3.95 -4.04
C ILE A 57 -5.27 -3.87 -4.76
N LEU A 58 -4.22 -4.46 -4.17
CA LEU A 58 -2.88 -4.45 -4.75
C LEU A 58 -2.76 -5.40 -5.95
N ALA A 59 -3.61 -6.43 -6.01
CA ALA A 59 -3.73 -7.31 -7.18
C ALA A 59 -4.40 -6.59 -8.36
N THR A 60 -5.43 -5.78 -8.11
CA THR A 60 -6.10 -4.98 -9.16
C THR A 60 -5.31 -3.72 -9.54
N THR A 61 -4.47 -3.21 -8.63
CA THR A 61 -3.51 -2.14 -8.92
C THR A 61 -2.31 -2.71 -9.68
N THR A 62 -2.55 -3.10 -10.94
CA THR A 62 -1.50 -3.30 -11.93
C THR A 62 -0.66 -2.02 -11.97
N ARG A 63 0.67 -2.18 -11.89
CA ARG A 63 1.62 -1.06 -12.02
C ARG A 63 1.15 -0.24 -13.21
N ARG A 64 0.72 1.00 -12.96
CA ARG A 64 0.54 1.98 -14.02
C ARG A 64 1.93 2.11 -14.62
N SER A 65 2.21 1.31 -15.65
CA SER A 65 3.39 1.43 -16.49
C SER A 65 3.45 2.91 -16.80
N GLY A 66 4.52 3.55 -16.34
CA GLY A 66 4.74 4.95 -16.60
C GLY A 66 4.93 5.12 -18.10
N SER A 67 3.82 5.15 -18.84
CA SER A 67 3.68 6.07 -19.96
C SER A 67 3.66 7.47 -19.35
N ARG A 68 4.81 7.86 -18.78
CA ARG A 68 5.24 9.24 -18.77
C ARG A 68 5.46 9.50 -20.26
N ARG A 69 4.37 9.80 -20.97
CA ARG A 69 4.44 10.40 -22.30
C ARG A 69 5.28 11.63 -22.06
N HIS A 70 6.54 11.50 -22.43
CA HIS A 70 7.45 12.60 -22.64
C HIS A 70 6.83 13.37 -23.80
N LEU A 71 5.84 14.22 -23.49
CA LEU A 71 5.40 15.28 -24.37
C LEU A 71 6.52 16.32 -24.32
N THR A 72 7.67 15.96 -24.87
CA THR A 72 8.54 16.92 -25.52
C THR A 72 7.72 17.45 -26.68
N ALA A 73 7.01 18.55 -26.43
CA ALA A 73 6.62 19.44 -27.50
C ALA A 73 7.93 19.94 -28.10
N SER A 74 8.34 19.29 -29.19
CA SER A 74 9.38 19.78 -30.07
C SER A 74 9.03 21.18 -30.52
N ALA A 75 10.02 22.05 -30.46
CA ALA A 75 10.03 23.37 -31.08
C ALA A 75 9.46 23.35 -32.50
N THR A 76 8.69 24.37 -32.88
CA THR A 76 8.70 24.93 -34.24
C THR A 76 8.30 26.40 -34.16
N SER A 77 9.20 27.24 -34.66
CA SER A 77 9.16 28.70 -34.77
C SER A 77 8.00 29.23 -35.61
N ALA A 78 7.59 30.47 -35.35
CA ALA A 78 7.12 31.43 -36.34
C ALA A 78 7.44 32.84 -35.85
#